data_AF-A0A7J9GZH1-F1
#
_entry.id   AF-A0A7J9GZH1-F1
#
_cell.length_a   1.000
_cell.length_b   1.000
_cell.length_c   1.000
_cell.angle_alpha   90.00
_cell.angle_beta   90.00
_cell.angle_gamma   90.00
#
_symmetry.space_group_name_H-M   'P 1'
#
loop_
_entity.id
_entity.type
_entity.pdbx_description
1 polymer ?
#
loop_
_entity_poly.entity_id
_entity_poly.type
_entity_poly.pdbx_seq_one_letter_code
_entity_poly.pdbx_strand_id
1 'polypeptide(L)'
;MEEFTEKERELRTSSLTEKQPNIGSKETSLDEVLCRHVGRKPFAYGLCNECYEEFMKVSGGIDGGSDPPAFQRAEKERMAKLSIEENNK
;
A
#
# COMPACT_ATOMS: atom_id res chain seq x y z
N MET A 1 1.01 -11.73 24.93
CA MET A 1 0.52 -10.37 24.61
C MET A 1 1.69 -9.42 24.35
N GLU A 2 2.81 -9.54 25.08
CA GLU A 2 4.00 -8.68 24.95
C GLU A 2 4.86 -8.95 23.68
N GLU A 3 4.96 -10.21 23.25
CA GLU A 3 5.75 -10.58 22.04
C GLU A 3 5.21 -9.94 20.75
N PHE A 4 3.88 -9.82 20.65
CA PHE A 4 3.23 -9.24 19.46
C PHE A 4 3.44 -7.72 19.37
N THR A 5 3.51 -7.06 20.53
CA THR A 5 3.78 -5.62 20.62
C THR A 5 5.24 -5.28 20.36
N GLU A 6 6.18 -6.15 20.73
CA GLU A 6 7.60 -5.98 20.43
C GLU A 6 7.89 -6.09 18.93
N LYS A 7 7.20 -7.00 18.23
CA LYS A 7 7.33 -7.15 16.79
C LYS A 7 6.76 -5.97 15.98
N GLU A 8 5.70 -5.31 16.48
CA GLU A 8 5.14 -4.10 15.85
C GLU A 8 6.12 -2.91 15.92
N ARG A 9 6.82 -2.73 17.05
CA ARG A 9 7.76 -1.61 17.20
C ARG A 9 9.00 -1.77 16.31
N GLU A 10 9.52 -2.99 16.16
CA GLU A 10 10.69 -3.26 15.31
C GLU A 10 10.39 -2.95 13.83
N LEU A 11 9.20 -3.36 13.35
CA LEU A 11 8.76 -3.08 11.99
C LEU A 11 8.58 -1.58 11.70
N ARG A 12 8.09 -0.82 12.68
CA ARG A 12 7.97 0.66 12.56
C ARG A 12 9.33 1.31 12.44
N THR A 13 10.31 0.86 13.22
CA THR A 13 11.67 1.40 13.16
C THR A 13 12.37 1.09 11.84
N SER A 14 12.14 -0.07 11.21
CA SER A 14 12.72 -0.38 9.90
C SER A 14 12.11 0.45 8.77
N SER A 15 10.78 0.59 8.73
CA SER A 15 10.09 1.32 7.65
C SER A 15 10.38 2.83 7.62
N LEU A 16 10.79 3.44 8.73
CA LEU A 16 11.18 4.86 8.77
C LEU A 16 12.58 5.12 8.18
N THR A 17 13.41 4.09 8.05
CA THR A 17 14.78 4.21 7.54
C THR A 17 14.90 3.90 6.05
N GLU A 18 13.90 3.24 5.46
CA GLU A 18 13.86 2.93 4.04
C GLU A 18 13.28 4.10 3.26
N LYS A 19 14.16 4.87 2.61
CA LYS A 19 13.77 5.89 1.63
C LYS A 19 13.02 5.18 0.50
N GLN A 20 11.69 5.27 0.51
CA GLN A 20 10.88 4.94 -0.65
C GLN A 20 11.46 5.68 -1.86
N PRO A 21 11.89 4.99 -2.93
CA PRO A 21 12.34 5.68 -4.12
C PRO A 21 11.12 6.41 -4.70
N ASN A 22 11.07 7.72 -4.51
CA ASN A 22 10.16 8.59 -5.21
C ASN A 22 10.59 8.58 -6.69
N ILE A 23 10.02 7.65 -7.45
CA ILE A 23 10.10 7.65 -8.91
C ILE A 23 9.22 8.81 -9.35
N GLY A 24 9.82 9.99 -9.34
CA GLY A 24 9.19 11.25 -9.69
C GLY A 24 8.53 11.16 -11.07
N SER A 25 7.28 11.60 -11.12
CA SER A 25 6.49 11.77 -12.33
C SER A 25 7.22 12.73 -13.27
N LYS A 26 7.88 12.19 -14.29
CA LYS A 26 8.18 12.93 -15.51
C LYS A 26 6.96 12.76 -16.40
N GLU A 27 6.45 13.86 -16.94
CA GLU A 27 5.33 13.86 -17.88
C GLU A 27 5.73 13.10 -19.15
N THR A 28 5.57 11.78 -19.14
CA THR A 28 5.65 10.95 -20.33
C THR A 28 4.31 11.09 -21.06
N SER A 29 4.36 11.11 -22.39
CA SER A 29 3.14 11.13 -23.20
C SER A 29 2.22 9.99 -22.73
N LEU A 30 0.91 10.23 -22.70
CA LEU A 30 -0.09 9.33 -22.08
C LEU A 30 -0.09 7.90 -22.66
N ASP A 31 0.60 7.71 -23.78
CA ASP A 31 0.70 6.46 -24.55
C ASP A 31 2.04 5.72 -24.38
N GLU A 32 3.00 6.29 -23.63
CA GLU A 32 4.30 5.67 -23.37
C GLU A 32 4.27 4.80 -22.11
N VAL A 33 4.61 3.52 -22.27
CA VAL A 33 4.81 2.59 -21.16
C VAL A 33 6.12 2.88 -20.43
N LEU A 34 6.10 2.85 -19.10
CA LEU A 34 7.30 3.03 -18.26
C LEU A 34 8.15 1.74 -18.14
N CYS A 35 7.84 0.72 -18.93
CA CYS A 35 8.58 -0.54 -18.92
C CYS A 35 9.72 -0.53 -19.96
N ARG A 36 10.68 -1.46 -19.81
CA ARG A 36 11.78 -1.64 -20.76
C ARG A 36 11.30 -1.97 -22.19
N HIS A 37 10.05 -2.41 -22.34
CA HIS A 37 9.46 -2.78 -23.63
C HIS A 37 8.94 -1.56 -24.39
N VAL A 38 9.81 -0.93 -25.17
CA VAL A 38 9.45 0.19 -26.06
C VAL A 38 8.45 -0.26 -27.13
N GLY A 39 7.42 0.56 -27.38
CA GLY A 39 6.45 0.34 -28.46
C GLY A 39 5.37 -0.72 -28.19
N ARG A 40 5.27 -1.23 -26.95
CA ARG A 40 4.12 -2.05 -26.54
C ARG A 40 2.98 -1.17 -26.04
N LYS A 41 1.75 -1.63 -26.27
CA LYS A 41 0.55 -0.95 -25.77
C LYS A 41 0.54 -0.95 -24.23
N PRO A 42 0.21 0.18 -23.59
CA PRO A 42 -0.09 0.22 -22.17
C PRO A 42 -1.24 -0.73 -21.82
N PHE A 43 -1.15 -1.36 -20.65
CA PHE A 43 -2.20 -2.23 -20.12
C PHE A 43 -2.76 -1.68 -18.80
N ALA A 44 -1.98 -1.76 -17.72
CA ALA A 44 -2.40 -1.30 -16.39
C ALA A 44 -1.17 -0.83 -15.58
N TYR A 45 -1.39 0.10 -14.65
CA TYR A 45 -0.34 0.69 -13.80
C TYR A 45 0.87 1.27 -14.59
N GLY A 46 0.65 1.72 -15.83
CA GLY A 46 1.73 2.22 -16.70
C GLY A 46 2.66 1.12 -17.26
N LEU A 47 2.28 -0.15 -17.09
CA LEU A 47 3.03 -1.31 -17.54
C LEU A 47 2.41 -1.91 -18.80
N CYS A 48 3.23 -2.55 -19.63
CA CYS A 48 2.74 -3.49 -20.63
C CYS A 48 2.20 -4.76 -19.95
N ASN A 49 1.39 -5.55 -20.65
CA ASN A 49 0.76 -6.74 -20.09
C ASN A 49 1.76 -7.72 -19.46
N GLU A 50 2.87 -8.03 -20.13
CA GLU A 50 3.92 -8.93 -19.60
C GLU A 50 4.50 -8.43 -18.27
N CYS A 51 4.88 -7.15 -18.19
CA CYS A 51 5.41 -6.56 -16.96
C CYS A 51 4.35 -6.43 -15.87
N TYR A 52 3.08 -6.23 -16.22
CA TYR A 52 1.98 -6.23 -15.26
C TYR A 52 1.79 -7.61 -14.62
N GLU A 53 1.80 -8.69 -15.42
CA GLU A 53 1.67 -10.05 -14.90
C GLU A 53 2.84 -10.43 -13.99
N GLU A 54 4.06 -10.06 -14.37
CA GLU A 54 5.23 -10.24 -13.50
C GLU A 54 5.12 -9.44 -12.21
N PHE A 55 4.68 -8.17 -12.30
CA PHE A 55 4.43 -7.33 -11.14
C PHE A 55 3.42 -8.00 -10.20
N MET A 56 2.24 -8.39 -10.69
CA MET A 56 1.22 -9.06 -9.89
C MET A 56 1.73 -10.35 -9.25
N LYS A 57 2.50 -11.15 -10.00
CA LYS A 57 3.06 -12.42 -9.51
C LYS A 57 4.07 -12.23 -8.37
N VAL A 58 4.89 -11.18 -8.43
CA VAL A 58 5.96 -10.93 -7.44
C VAL A 58 5.47 -10.09 -6.26
N SER A 59 4.68 -9.06 -6.50
CA SER A 59 4.22 -8.12 -5.47
C SER A 59 2.88 -8.49 -4.86
N GLY A 60 2.06 -9.28 -5.55
CA GLY A 60 0.65 -9.48 -5.19
C GLY A 60 -0.25 -8.30 -5.57
N GLY A 61 0.26 -7.32 -6.31
CA GLY A 61 -0.48 -6.11 -6.71
C GLY A 61 -0.30 -4.93 -5.76
N ILE A 62 -1.03 -3.85 -6.04
CA ILE A 62 -1.03 -2.63 -5.21
C ILE A 62 -2.07 -2.66 -4.09
N ASP A 63 -2.97 -3.65 -4.12
CA ASP A 63 -4.01 -3.88 -3.10
C ASP A 63 -3.37 -4.56 -1.87
N GLY A 64 -2.38 -3.89 -1.29
CA GLY A 64 -1.51 -4.39 -0.23
C GLY A 64 -1.41 -3.45 0.97
N GLY A 65 -2.41 -2.58 1.16
CA GLY A 65 -2.57 -1.85 2.41
C GLY A 65 -3.01 -2.82 3.51
N SER A 66 -2.06 -3.50 4.14
CA SER A 66 -2.32 -4.25 5.38
C SER A 66 -2.99 -3.29 6.33
N ASP A 67 -4.21 -3.59 6.77
CA ASP A 67 -4.96 -2.82 7.76
C ASP A 67 -4.08 -2.70 9.01
N PRO A 68 -3.28 -1.62 9.15
CA PRO A 68 -2.15 -1.68 10.06
C PRO A 68 -2.71 -1.79 11.49
N PRO A 69 -2.03 -2.46 12.43
CA PRO A 69 -2.54 -2.63 13.78
C PRO A 69 -3.01 -1.30 14.43
N ALA A 70 -2.37 -0.18 14.06
CA ALA A 70 -2.84 1.15 14.44
C ALA A 70 -4.19 1.56 13.86
N PHE A 71 -4.46 1.32 12.58
CA PHE A 71 -5.75 1.62 11.96
C PHE A 71 -6.86 0.75 12.56
N GLN A 72 -6.60 -0.55 12.75
CA GLN A 72 -7.56 -1.45 13.41
C GLN A 72 -7.88 -0.98 14.84
N ARG A 73 -6.86 -0.53 15.60
CA ARG A 73 -7.07 0.04 16.95
C ARG A 73 -7.92 1.32 16.90
N ALA A 74 -7.56 2.24 16.01
CA ALA A 74 -8.28 3.51 15.84
C ALA A 74 -9.74 3.27 15.41
N GLU A 75 -9.98 2.32 14.52
CA GLU A 75 -11.31 1.98 14.03
C GLU A 75 -12.16 1.31 15.11
N LYS A 76 -11.57 0.41 15.91
CA LYS A 76 -12.25 -0.17 17.09
C LYS A 76 -12.64 0.90 18.10
N GLU A 77 -11.76 1.86 18.37
CA GLU A 77 -12.05 2.97 19.28
C GLU A 77 -13.17 3.87 18.74
N ARG A 78 -13.13 4.18 17.43
CA ARG A 78 -14.19 4.94 16.74
C ARG A 78 -15.55 4.25 16.88
N MET A 79 -15.61 2.95 16.61
CA MET A 79 -16.84 2.16 16.73
C MET A 79 -17.36 2.09 18.18
N ALA A 80 -16.46 1.96 19.16
CA ALA A 80 -16.84 1.94 20.58
C ALA A 80 -17.45 3.28 21.02
N LYS A 81 -16.88 4.41 20.60
CA LYS A 81 -17.41 5.75 20.92
C LYS A 81 -18.79 5.97 20.33
N LEU A 82 -18.99 5.59 19.07
CA LEU A 82 -20.30 5.70 18.41
C LEU A 82 -21.37 4.86 19.11
N SER A 83 -21.05 3.63 19.51
CA SER A 83 -21.99 2.78 20.24
C SER A 83 -22.37 3.34 21.62
N ILE A 84 -21.43 4.00 22.31
CA ILE A 84 -21.71 4.69 23.58
C ILE A 84 -22.62 5.90 23.34
N GLU A 85 -22.36 6.70 22.31
CA GLU A 85 -23.20 7.85 21.94
C GLU A 85 -24.62 7.44 21.53
N GLU A 86 -24.78 6.35 20.78
CA GLU A 86 -26.08 5.81 20.40
C GLU A 86 -26.87 5.28 21.60
N ASN A 87 -26.23 4.61 22.55
CA ASN A 87 -26.89 4.12 23.77
C ASN A 87 -27.24 5.23 24.77
N ASN A 88 -26.56 6.38 24.67
CA ASN A 88 -26.80 7.54 25.54
C ASN A 88 -27.84 8.51 24.98
N LYS A 89 -28.50 8.19 23.86
CA LYS A 89 -29.52 8.99 23.20
C LYS A 89 -30.92 8.40 23.40
#